data_AF-A0A4R2PG53-F1
#
_entry.id   AF-A0A4R2PG53-F1
#
_cell.length_a   1.000
_cell.length_b   1.000
_cell.length_c   1.000
_cell.angle_alpha   90.00
_cell.angle_beta   90.00
_cell.angle_gamma   90.00
#
_symmetry.space_group_name_H-M   'P 1'
#
loop_
_entity.id
_entity.type
_entity.pdbx_description
1 polymer ?
#
loop_
_entity_poly.entity_id
_entity_poly.type
_entity_poly.pdbx_seq_one_letter_code
_entity_poly.pdbx_strand_id
1 'polypeptide(L)'
;MRWRAATFAIRRDDLLHAARPRLAARLWRRAAGLALAPCVAAGALLARRAVAAPWRVEAGVVIAVLLWLPCALAALPLAYRLLAPRRIRALVARQPATALLTTIGWHPRGLVLASPRGTLRLGWDAIVAAEERGGLLLLHRARGTPLFVPLAVLSPRQRAELLSRAPAPPPWSRSRDRPRR
;
A
#
# COMPACT_ATOMS: atom_id res chain seq x y z
N MET A 1 4.43 9.14 -36.10
CA MET A 1 4.24 9.68 -34.74
C MET A 1 5.57 9.59 -33.99
N ARG A 2 5.96 10.63 -33.24
CA ARG A 2 7.23 10.68 -32.50
C ARG A 2 7.09 10.05 -31.12
N TRP A 3 8.13 9.34 -30.67
CA TRP A 3 8.23 8.88 -29.29
C TRP A 3 8.28 10.08 -28.34
N ARG A 4 7.52 10.00 -27.25
CA ARG A 4 7.58 10.96 -26.15
C ARG A 4 8.35 10.32 -25.01
N ALA A 5 9.18 11.09 -24.31
CA ALA A 5 9.95 10.58 -23.19
C ALA A 5 10.07 11.59 -22.06
N ALA A 6 10.22 11.08 -20.83
CA ALA A 6 10.57 11.84 -19.64
C ALA A 6 11.63 11.07 -18.85
N THR A 7 12.63 11.76 -18.35
CA THR A 7 13.70 11.16 -17.54
C THR A 7 13.56 11.60 -16.10
N PHE A 8 13.69 10.67 -15.17
CA PHE A 8 13.49 10.92 -13.76
C PHE A 8 14.34 9.98 -12.90
N ALA A 9 14.58 10.38 -11.65
CA ALA A 9 15.07 9.50 -10.61
C ALA A 9 13.99 9.43 -9.53
N ILE A 10 13.59 8.21 -9.16
CA ILE A 10 12.60 8.02 -8.09
C ILE A 10 13.32 8.17 -6.76
N ARG A 11 12.91 9.14 -5.93
CA ARG A 11 13.45 9.22 -4.57
C ARG A 11 12.75 8.21 -3.68
N ARG A 12 13.48 7.76 -2.66
CA ARG A 12 12.95 6.84 -1.66
C ARG A 12 11.68 7.39 -1.01
N ASP A 13 11.64 8.69 -0.72
CA ASP A 13 10.52 9.35 -0.05
C ASP A 13 9.23 9.34 -0.88
N ASP A 14 9.34 9.42 -2.21
CA ASP A 14 8.19 9.36 -3.12
C ASP A 14 7.52 7.98 -3.04
N LEU A 15 8.32 6.91 -3.01
CA LEU A 15 7.81 5.55 -2.83
C LEU A 15 7.18 5.34 -1.46
N LEU A 16 7.75 5.96 -0.41
CA LEU A 16 7.15 5.93 0.92
C LEU A 16 5.76 6.54 0.90
N HIS A 17 5.59 7.69 0.25
CA HIS A 17 4.30 8.36 0.14
C HIS A 17 3.26 7.53 -0.62
N ALA A 18 3.63 6.92 -1.74
CA ALA A 18 2.69 6.08 -2.50
C ALA A 18 2.37 4.73 -1.81
N ALA A 19 3.32 4.14 -1.08
CA ALA A 19 3.13 2.83 -0.45
C ALA A 19 2.44 2.90 0.93
N ARG A 20 2.50 4.04 1.62
CA ARG A 20 1.95 4.28 2.97
C ARG A 20 0.54 3.70 3.19
N PRO A 21 -0.48 3.98 2.38
CA PRO A 21 -1.85 3.57 2.69
C PRO A 21 -2.15 2.08 2.49
N ARG A 22 -1.57 1.41 1.46
CA ARG A 22 -1.72 -0.04 1.28
C ARG A 22 -0.92 -0.83 2.31
N LEU A 23 0.29 -0.36 2.62
CA LEU A 23 1.09 -0.92 3.70
C LEU A 23 0.39 -0.70 5.03
N ALA A 24 -0.16 0.49 5.26
CA ALA A 24 -0.92 0.79 6.46
C ALA A 24 -2.09 -0.16 6.60
N ALA A 25 -2.97 -0.27 5.62
CA ALA A 25 -4.12 -1.17 5.69
C ALA A 25 -3.73 -2.64 5.95
N ARG A 26 -2.66 -3.14 5.32
CA ARG A 26 -2.17 -4.53 5.54
C ARG A 26 -1.50 -4.71 6.91
N LEU A 27 -0.77 -3.70 7.39
CA LEU A 27 -0.12 -3.71 8.69
C LEU A 27 -1.14 -3.58 9.81
N TRP A 28 -2.13 -2.70 9.66
CA TRP A 28 -3.28 -2.58 10.54
C TRP A 28 -4.05 -3.90 10.65
N ARG A 29 -4.31 -4.61 9.54
CA ARG A 29 -4.94 -5.94 9.59
C ARG A 29 -4.13 -6.97 10.37
N ARG A 30 -2.80 -6.98 10.23
CA ARG A 30 -1.93 -7.93 10.95
C ARG A 30 -1.75 -7.55 12.42
N ALA A 31 -1.58 -6.27 12.70
CA ALA A 31 -1.51 -5.73 14.05
C ALA A 31 -2.83 -5.97 14.78
N ALA A 32 -3.97 -5.76 14.11
CA ALA A 32 -5.28 -6.13 14.63
C ALA A 32 -5.38 -7.63 14.88
N GLY A 33 -4.92 -8.50 13.97
CA GLY A 33 -4.90 -9.95 14.21
C GLY A 33 -4.06 -10.34 15.44
N LEU A 34 -2.85 -9.78 15.59
CA LEU A 34 -1.97 -10.06 16.73
C LEU A 34 -2.49 -9.49 18.05
N ALA A 35 -3.17 -8.33 18.01
CA ALA A 35 -3.77 -7.72 19.18
C ALA A 35 -5.11 -8.37 19.54
N LEU A 36 -5.90 -8.83 18.55
CA LEU A 36 -7.23 -9.38 18.77
C LEU A 36 -7.23 -10.88 19.09
N ALA A 37 -6.29 -11.66 18.53
CA ALA A 37 -6.18 -13.09 18.80
C ALA A 37 -6.10 -13.43 20.30
N PRO A 38 -5.27 -12.74 21.13
CA PRO A 38 -5.24 -13.01 22.56
C PRO A 38 -6.52 -12.55 23.30
N CYS A 39 -7.29 -11.54 22.86
CA CYS A 39 -8.59 -11.28 23.50
C CYS A 39 -9.67 -12.27 23.10
N VAL A 40 -9.66 -12.79 21.88
CA VAL A 40 -10.58 -13.88 21.52
C VAL A 40 -10.25 -15.13 22.36
N ALA A 41 -8.98 -15.44 22.55
CA ALA A 41 -8.54 -16.55 23.40
C ALA A 41 -8.87 -16.32 24.89
N ALA A 42 -8.59 -15.13 25.43
CA ALA A 42 -8.90 -14.79 26.82
C ALA A 42 -10.41 -14.74 27.07
N GLY A 43 -11.18 -14.17 26.15
CA GLY A 43 -12.64 -14.15 26.18
C GLY A 43 -13.24 -15.56 26.14
N ALA A 44 -12.71 -16.44 25.29
CA ALA A 44 -13.11 -17.85 25.27
C ALA A 44 -12.77 -18.58 26.57
N LEU A 45 -11.61 -18.29 27.18
CA LEU A 45 -11.21 -18.88 28.46
C LEU A 45 -12.10 -18.41 29.62
N LEU A 46 -12.46 -17.12 29.62
CA LEU A 46 -13.38 -16.52 30.59
C LEU A 46 -14.80 -17.05 30.41
N ALA A 47 -15.29 -17.16 29.18
CA ALA A 47 -16.58 -17.78 28.88
C ALA A 47 -16.64 -19.24 29.36
N ARG A 48 -15.56 -20.01 29.15
CA ARG A 48 -15.46 -21.40 29.63
C ARG A 48 -15.49 -21.49 31.16
N ARG A 49 -14.89 -20.53 31.87
CA ARG A 49 -14.95 -20.47 33.35
C ARG A 49 -16.29 -19.95 33.86
N ALA A 50 -16.94 -19.06 33.12
CA ALA A 50 -18.27 -18.56 33.44
C ALA A 50 -19.34 -19.66 33.43
N VAL A 51 -19.27 -20.56 32.43
CA VAL A 51 -20.15 -21.75 32.35
C VAL A 51 -19.97 -22.68 33.55
N ALA A 52 -18.78 -22.69 34.17
CA ALA A 52 -18.48 -23.54 35.33
C ALA A 52 -18.86 -22.90 36.69
N ALA A 53 -19.14 -21.60 36.75
CA ALA A 53 -19.45 -20.90 38.02
C ALA A 53 -20.29 -19.63 37.77
N PRO A 54 -21.62 -19.74 37.57
CA PRO A 54 -22.46 -18.65 37.05
C PRO A 54 -22.66 -17.44 37.99
N TRP A 55 -22.34 -17.57 39.27
CA TRP A 55 -22.75 -16.66 40.35
C TRP A 55 -21.76 -15.51 40.63
N ARG A 56 -20.56 -15.52 40.02
CA ARG A 56 -19.47 -14.55 40.28
C ARG A 56 -18.91 -13.88 39.01
N VAL A 57 -19.55 -14.10 37.87
CA VAL A 57 -18.96 -13.86 36.55
C VAL A 57 -18.99 -12.39 36.14
N GLU A 58 -20.04 -11.65 36.49
CA GLU A 58 -20.32 -10.36 35.85
C GLU A 58 -19.26 -9.29 36.17
N ALA A 59 -18.93 -9.09 37.45
CA ALA A 59 -17.93 -8.09 37.84
C ALA A 59 -16.51 -8.46 37.38
N GLY A 60 -16.14 -9.75 37.46
CA GLY A 60 -14.81 -10.22 37.07
C GLY A 60 -14.55 -10.12 35.56
N VAL A 61 -15.56 -10.39 34.73
CA VAL A 61 -15.46 -10.25 33.27
C VAL A 61 -15.38 -8.78 32.88
N VAL A 62 -16.18 -7.90 33.50
CA VAL A 62 -16.16 -6.46 33.23
C VAL A 62 -14.80 -5.85 33.60
N ILE A 63 -14.24 -6.20 34.77
CA ILE A 63 -12.92 -5.73 35.20
C ILE A 63 -11.82 -6.26 34.26
N ALA A 64 -11.88 -7.52 33.84
CA ALA A 64 -10.92 -8.09 32.90
C ALA A 64 -10.97 -7.40 31.53
N VAL A 65 -12.17 -7.10 31.02
CA VAL A 65 -12.35 -6.37 29.75
C VAL A 65 -11.85 -4.94 29.87
N LEU A 66 -12.19 -4.23 30.95
CA LEU A 66 -11.79 -2.84 31.18
C LEU A 66 -10.27 -2.67 31.38
N LEU A 67 -9.60 -3.63 32.02
CA LEU A 67 -8.14 -3.61 32.18
C LEU A 67 -7.40 -3.99 30.91
N TRP A 68 -7.95 -4.90 30.10
CA TRP A 68 -7.25 -5.47 28.96
C TRP A 68 -7.47 -4.71 27.64
N LEU A 69 -8.67 -4.15 27.42
CA LEU A 69 -9.01 -3.33 26.25
C LEU A 69 -8.03 -2.15 26.02
N PRO A 70 -7.67 -1.34 27.04
CA PRO A 70 -6.71 -0.25 26.85
C PRO A 70 -5.31 -0.77 26.51
N CYS A 71 -4.86 -1.91 27.06
CA CYS A 71 -3.59 -2.52 26.69
C CYS A 71 -3.58 -2.98 25.23
N ALA A 72 -4.67 -3.56 24.72
CA ALA A 72 -4.78 -3.96 23.32
C ALA A 72 -4.85 -2.77 22.37
N LEU A 73 -5.60 -1.74 22.74
CA LEU A 73 -5.67 -0.47 22.01
C LEU A 73 -4.31 0.24 21.98
N ALA A 74 -3.52 0.17 23.04
CA ALA A 74 -2.16 0.70 23.11
C ALA A 74 -1.14 -0.15 22.33
N ALA A 75 -1.32 -1.47 22.26
CA ALA A 75 -0.44 -2.37 21.51
C ALA A 75 -0.58 -2.23 19.98
N LEU A 76 -1.77 -1.85 19.48
CA LEU A 76 -2.04 -1.61 18.05
C LEU A 76 -1.11 -0.58 17.38
N PRO A 77 -0.99 0.67 17.89
CA PRO A 77 -0.08 1.67 17.33
C PRO A 77 1.39 1.28 17.52
N LEU A 78 1.73 0.56 18.59
CA LEU A 78 3.09 0.06 18.83
C LEU A 78 3.50 -0.99 17.78
N ALA A 79 2.64 -1.98 17.54
CA ALA A 79 2.83 -3.02 16.53
C ALA A 79 2.92 -2.40 15.12
N TYR A 80 2.09 -1.39 14.83
CA TYR A 80 2.16 -0.63 13.59
C TYR A 80 3.53 0.05 13.39
N ARG A 81 4.01 0.77 14.43
CA ARG A 81 5.30 1.47 14.40
C ARG A 81 6.48 0.51 14.22
N LEU A 82 6.45 -0.66 14.84
CA LEU A 82 7.54 -1.65 14.76
C LEU A 82 7.57 -2.40 13.41
N LEU A 83 6.41 -2.72 12.83
CA LEU A 83 6.31 -3.54 11.62
C LEU A 83 6.41 -2.73 10.31
N ALA A 84 5.99 -1.47 10.30
CA ALA A 84 6.05 -0.61 9.12
C ALA A 84 7.46 -0.44 8.51
N PRO A 85 8.51 -0.08 9.27
CA PRO A 85 9.80 0.28 8.69
C PRO A 85 10.56 -0.90 8.08
N ARG A 86 10.32 -2.14 8.51
CA ARG A 86 11.00 -3.33 7.93
C ARG A 86 10.47 -3.69 6.54
N ARG A 87 9.15 -3.69 6.36
CA ARG A 87 8.53 -4.04 5.07
C ARG A 87 8.67 -2.95 4.03
N ILE A 88 8.60 -1.70 4.47
CA ILE A 88 8.91 -0.53 3.64
C ILE A 88 10.34 -0.64 3.10
N ARG A 89 11.32 -0.92 3.97
CA ARG A 89 12.72 -1.13 3.58
C ARG A 89 12.86 -2.25 2.56
N ALA A 90 12.17 -3.38 2.75
CA ALA A 90 12.21 -4.50 1.81
C ALA A 90 11.57 -4.18 0.45
N LEU A 91 10.48 -3.41 0.42
CA LEU A 91 9.83 -2.98 -0.83
C LEU A 91 10.71 -2.00 -1.62
N VAL A 92 11.32 -1.03 -0.92
CA VAL A 92 12.29 -0.09 -1.50
C VAL A 92 13.53 -0.84 -2.00
N ALA A 93 14.10 -1.75 -1.21
CA ALA A 93 15.27 -2.54 -1.59
C ALA A 93 15.04 -3.44 -2.82
N ARG A 94 13.79 -3.87 -3.05
CA ARG A 94 13.41 -4.66 -4.23
C ARG A 94 13.19 -3.82 -5.48
N GLN A 95 13.20 -2.49 -5.39
CA GLN A 95 13.08 -1.63 -6.57
C GLN A 95 14.46 -1.25 -7.10
N PRO A 96 14.86 -1.76 -8.27
CA PRO A 96 16.16 -1.42 -8.85
C PRO A 96 16.28 0.04 -9.31
N ALA A 97 15.21 0.84 -9.25
CA ALA A 97 15.10 2.17 -9.82
C ALA A 97 15.26 3.34 -8.82
N THR A 98 15.39 3.08 -7.51
CA THR A 98 15.39 4.13 -6.46
C THR A 98 16.60 5.06 -6.42
N ALA A 99 17.56 4.89 -7.33
CA ALA A 99 18.73 5.77 -7.43
C ALA A 99 19.21 5.97 -8.87
N LEU A 100 18.58 5.32 -9.85
CA LEU A 100 19.05 5.33 -11.22
C LEU A 100 18.13 6.20 -12.08
N LEU A 101 18.75 7.10 -12.84
CA LEU A 101 18.08 7.86 -13.89
C LEU A 101 17.37 6.88 -14.82
N THR A 102 16.05 6.96 -14.83
CA THR A 102 15.16 6.12 -15.60
C THR A 102 14.42 6.99 -16.58
N THR A 103 14.45 6.61 -17.86
CA THR A 103 13.72 7.29 -18.92
C THR A 103 12.49 6.45 -19.24
N ILE A 104 11.31 7.03 -19.03
CA ILE A 104 10.06 6.48 -19.55
C ILE A 104 9.79 7.08 -20.91
N GLY A 105 9.74 6.24 -21.93
CA GLY A 105 9.24 6.56 -23.26
C GLY A 105 7.84 5.98 -23.46
N TRP A 106 6.95 6.68 -24.14
CA TRP A 106 5.66 6.13 -24.54
C TRP A 106 5.32 6.50 -25.98
N HIS A 107 4.61 5.57 -26.61
CA HIS A 107 4.18 5.61 -28.00
C HIS A 107 2.78 4.96 -28.10
N PRO A 108 1.99 5.24 -29.14
CA PRO A 108 0.73 4.54 -29.36
C PRO A 108 0.76 3.02 -29.29
N ARG A 109 1.91 2.40 -29.55
CA ARG A 109 2.10 0.94 -29.52
C ARG A 109 2.48 0.40 -28.13
N GLY A 110 2.96 1.25 -27.22
CA GLY A 110 3.37 0.82 -25.90
C GLY A 110 4.27 1.80 -25.16
N LEU A 111 4.93 1.28 -24.14
CA LEU A 111 5.73 1.99 -23.17
C LEU A 111 7.11 1.34 -23.09
N VAL A 112 8.14 2.16 -22.95
CA VAL A 112 9.52 1.74 -22.79
C VAL A 112 10.07 2.40 -21.54
N LEU A 113 10.78 1.63 -20.72
CA LEU A 113 11.51 2.11 -19.56
C LEU A 113 12.97 1.75 -19.77
N ALA A 114 13.80 2.75 -20.01
CA ALA A 114 15.24 2.60 -20.11
C ALA A 114 15.90 3.03 -18.80
N SER A 115 16.78 2.20 -18.28
CA SER A 115 17.61 2.50 -17.10
C SER A 115 19.02 1.95 -17.34
N PRO A 116 20.02 2.38 -16.56
CA PRO A 116 21.37 1.80 -16.61
C PRO A 116 21.42 0.29 -16.40
N ARG A 117 20.39 -0.30 -15.76
CA ARG A 117 20.28 -1.76 -15.53
C ARG A 117 19.62 -2.52 -16.67
N GLY A 118 19.09 -1.83 -17.67
CA GLY A 118 18.42 -2.45 -18.81
C GLY A 118 17.18 -1.68 -19.28
N THR A 119 16.63 -2.18 -20.37
CA THR A 119 15.45 -1.61 -21.04
C THR A 119 14.28 -2.58 -20.96
N LEU A 120 13.15 -2.12 -20.42
CA LEU A 120 11.89 -2.85 -20.38
C LEU A 120 10.94 -2.27 -21.44
N ARG A 121 10.40 -3.10 -22.32
CA ARG A 121 9.36 -2.72 -23.30
C ARG A 121 8.05 -3.41 -22.94
N LEU A 122 6.95 -2.66 -22.93
CA LEU A 122 5.62 -3.13 -22.57
C LEU A 122 4.62 -2.62 -23.60
N GLY A 123 3.71 -3.49 -24.05
CA GLY A 123 2.50 -3.04 -24.73
C GLY A 123 1.52 -2.41 -23.74
N TRP A 124 0.54 -1.65 -24.25
CA TRP A 124 -0.51 -1.06 -23.42
C TRP A 124 -1.42 -2.12 -22.79
N ASP A 125 -1.59 -3.26 -23.45
CA ASP A 125 -2.27 -4.46 -22.98
C ASP A 125 -1.65 -5.06 -21.71
N ALA A 126 -0.35 -4.86 -21.49
CA ALA A 126 0.32 -5.30 -20.27
C ALA A 126 -0.01 -4.41 -19.05
N ILE A 127 -0.59 -3.23 -19.26
CA ILE A 127 -1.00 -2.29 -18.21
C ILE A 127 -2.49 -2.52 -17.91
N VAL A 128 -2.80 -3.02 -16.72
CA VAL A 128 -4.17 -3.33 -16.28
C VAL A 128 -4.85 -2.15 -15.59
N ALA A 129 -4.08 -1.18 -15.09
CA ALA A 129 -4.64 0.01 -14.44
C ALA A 129 -3.61 1.13 -14.37
N ALA A 130 -4.08 2.38 -14.36
CA ALA A 130 -3.30 3.53 -13.93
C ALA A 130 -3.99 4.30 -12.80
N GLU A 131 -3.23 4.74 -11.80
CA GLU A 131 -3.73 5.59 -10.71
C GLU A 131 -2.71 6.67 -10.34
N GLU A 132 -3.18 7.88 -10.05
CA GLU A 132 -2.35 8.93 -9.45
C GLU A 132 -2.44 8.84 -7.93
N ARG A 133 -1.30 8.78 -7.24
CA ARG A 133 -1.24 8.67 -5.78
C ARG A 133 0.02 9.27 -5.20
N GLY A 134 -0.13 10.18 -4.24
CA GLY A 134 0.99 10.69 -3.44
C GLY A 134 2.12 11.29 -4.27
N GLY A 135 1.79 12.02 -5.34
CA GLY A 135 2.79 12.60 -6.24
C GLY A 135 3.36 11.63 -7.30
N LEU A 136 2.89 10.39 -7.35
CA LEU A 136 3.32 9.38 -8.33
C LEU A 136 2.16 8.93 -9.22
N LEU A 137 2.46 8.67 -10.49
CA LEU A 137 1.64 7.88 -11.40
C LEU A 137 2.05 6.41 -11.26
N LEU A 138 1.10 5.58 -10.89
CA LEU A 138 1.26 4.14 -10.70
C LEU A 138 0.64 3.42 -11.89
N LEU A 139 1.47 2.75 -12.70
CA LEU A 139 1.01 1.91 -13.80
C LEU A 139 1.08 0.45 -13.36
N HIS A 140 -0.08 -0.15 -13.09
CA HIS A 140 -0.19 -1.54 -12.66
C HIS A 140 -0.04 -2.47 -13.86
N ARG A 141 0.92 -3.38 -13.76
CA ARG A 141 1.15 -4.41 -14.77
C ARG A 141 0.33 -5.65 -14.46
N ALA A 142 -0.10 -6.37 -15.49
CA ALA A 142 -0.81 -7.65 -15.32
C ALA A 142 0.02 -8.66 -14.52
N ARG A 143 1.34 -8.65 -14.72
CA ARG A 143 2.31 -9.46 -13.97
C ARG A 143 3.50 -8.60 -13.55
N GLY A 144 3.83 -8.63 -12.26
CA GLY A 144 5.02 -8.01 -11.70
C GLY A 144 4.74 -6.77 -10.85
N THR A 145 5.80 -6.01 -10.59
CA THR A 145 5.74 -4.77 -9.82
C THR A 145 5.12 -3.65 -10.66
N PRO A 146 4.29 -2.78 -10.05
CA PRO A 146 3.82 -1.58 -10.72
C PRO A 146 4.98 -0.68 -11.08
N LEU A 147 4.80 0.11 -12.14
CA LEU A 147 5.73 1.14 -12.54
C LEU A 147 5.37 2.43 -11.82
N PHE A 148 6.39 3.13 -11.35
CA PHE A 148 6.26 4.36 -10.58
C PHE A 148 6.87 5.49 -11.39
N VAL A 149 6.09 6.52 -11.69
CA VAL A 149 6.54 7.68 -12.44
C VAL A 149 6.20 8.94 -11.63
N PRO A 150 7.17 9.78 -11.25
CA PRO A 150 6.87 11.03 -10.55
C PRO A 150 5.99 11.94 -11.39
N LEU A 151 4.89 12.43 -10.81
CA LEU A 151 4.00 13.37 -11.50
C LEU A 151 4.71 14.70 -11.78
N ALA A 152 5.71 15.06 -10.95
CA ALA A 152 6.51 16.27 -11.11
C ALA A 152 7.31 16.31 -12.43
N VAL A 153 7.62 15.16 -13.04
CA VAL A 153 8.35 15.10 -14.32
C VAL A 153 7.42 15.05 -15.54
N LEU A 154 6.10 14.97 -15.33
CA LEU A 154 5.11 14.89 -16.38
C LEU A 154 4.27 16.16 -16.43
N SER A 155 4.21 16.81 -17.59
CA SER A 155 3.27 17.90 -17.80
C SER A 155 1.82 17.40 -17.68
N PRO A 156 0.85 18.27 -17.34
CA PRO A 156 -0.57 17.87 -17.25
C PRO A 156 -1.07 17.16 -18.51
N ARG A 157 -0.62 17.59 -19.69
CA ARG A 157 -0.97 16.97 -20.97
C ARG A 157 -0.38 15.57 -21.14
N GLN A 158 0.86 15.35 -20.69
CA GLN A 158 1.50 14.04 -20.74
C GLN A 158 0.83 13.06 -19.77
N ARG A 159 0.43 13.54 -18.59
CA ARG A 159 -0.33 12.76 -17.61
C ARG A 159 -1.68 12.30 -18.17
N ALA A 160 -2.45 13.23 -18.72
CA ALA A 160 -3.74 12.92 -19.33
C ALA A 160 -3.61 11.91 -20.48
N GLU A 161 -2.55 12.00 -21.29
CA GLU A 161 -2.29 11.02 -22.35
C GLU A 161 -1.95 9.62 -21.82
N LEU A 162 -1.11 9.52 -20.78
CA LEU A 162 -0.78 8.23 -20.18
C LEU A 162 -2.02 7.60 -19.53
N LEU A 163 -2.85 8.40 -18.87
CA LEU A 163 -4.08 7.95 -18.23
C LEU A 163 -5.15 7.53 -19.25
N SER A 164 -5.29 8.23 -20.38
CA SER A 164 -6.29 7.88 -21.41
C SER A 164 -5.96 6.59 -22.15
N ARG A 165 -4.69 6.18 -22.16
CA ARG A 165 -4.23 4.92 -22.78
C ARG A 165 -4.25 3.73 -21.83
N ALA A 166 -4.24 3.98 -20.52
CA ALA A 166 -4.35 2.92 -19.52
C ALA A 166 -5.82 2.60 -19.24
N PRO A 167 -6.18 1.33 -18.96
CA PRO A 167 -7.52 1.01 -18.53
C PRO A 167 -7.87 1.74 -17.24
N ALA A 168 -9.14 2.09 -17.09
CA ALA A 168 -9.63 2.73 -15.88
C ALA A 168 -9.25 1.89 -14.64
N PRO A 169 -8.86 2.55 -13.52
CA PRO A 169 -8.50 1.84 -12.31
C PRO A 169 -9.64 0.90 -11.87
N PRO A 170 -9.33 -0.37 -11.53
CA PRO A 170 -10.33 -1.33 -11.11
C PRO A 170 -11.01 -0.85 -9.82
N PRO A 171 -12.26 -1.27 -9.56
CA PRO A 171 -13.08 -0.72 -8.47
C PRO A 171 -12.41 -0.83 -7.09
N TRP A 172 -11.56 -1.83 -6.88
CA TRP A 172 -10.79 -2.03 -5.64
C TRP A 172 -9.62 -1.05 -5.45
N SER A 173 -9.14 -0.38 -6.51
CA SER A 173 -8.10 0.65 -6.41
C SER A 173 -8.65 2.04 -6.12
N ARG A 174 -9.98 2.23 -6.23
CA ARG A 174 -10.70 3.38 -5.67
C ARG A 174 -10.75 3.26 -4.13
N SER A 175 -9.58 3.22 -3.48
CA SER A 175 -9.55 3.33 -2.02
C SER A 175 -10.12 4.70 -1.64
N ARG A 176 -11.03 4.68 -0.66
CA ARG A 176 -11.89 5.74 -0.11
C ARG A 176 -11.15 6.99 0.41
N ASP A 177 -10.21 7.54 -0.35
CA ASP A 177 -9.47 8.78 -0.05
C ASP A 177 -10.12 9.99 -0.73
N ARG A 178 -11.41 9.92 -1.11
CA ARG A 178 -12.14 11.17 -1.36
C ARG A 178 -12.23 11.88 -0.01
N PRO A 179 -11.66 13.09 0.15
CA PRO A 179 -12.00 13.90 1.31
C PRO A 179 -13.51 14.04 1.28
N ARG A 180 -14.19 13.55 2.33
CA ARG A 180 -15.58 13.95 2.55
C ARG A 180 -15.50 15.46 2.73
N ARG A 181 -15.99 16.17 1.73
CA ARG A 181 -16.30 17.60 1.87
C ARG A 181 -17.43 17.74 2.86
#